data_AF-A0A968RME2-F1
#
_entry.id   AF-A0A968RME2-F1
#
_cell.length_a   1.000
_cell.length_b   1.000
_cell.length_c   1.000
_cell.angle_alpha   90.00
_cell.angle_beta   90.00
_cell.angle_gamma   90.00
#
_symmetry.space_group_name_H-M   'P 1'
#
loop_
_entity.id
_entity.type
_entity.pdbx_description
1 polymer ?
#
loop_
_entity_poly.entity_id
_entity_poly.type
_entity_poly.pdbx_seq_one_letter_code
_entity_poly.pdbx_strand_id
1 'polypeptide(L)'
;MSLTLALEQTKTTFLAEPTRVVIQGYPGAFHEMAARLYFQHQTVEIVPADTFEDVVEMAEQTKDADLGIMAIENTVAGSLMFNYDLLQQSKLKIIGEVYLRIKQNLMVLPGVKIEDLQEVHSHYMALAQCRAYLKQYPHIKLVETKDTALSAKEIRDKQWTHIGAIASTLAAELYGLEIIGESIETNKKNFTRFLILQPSDTVLPQEGAEKVSMVFSVDHEVGSLYKVLTVLAAYNVNLTKIQSTPILGKPWEYQFFVDFVVEGKLGYQQAISAILPITHDLKIMGVYDKGIQHEW
;
A
#
# COMPACT_ATOMS: atom_id res chain seq x y z
N MET A 1 -62.58 7.63 -1.64
CA MET A 1 -61.99 6.28 -1.71
C MET A 1 -61.61 6.06 -3.17
N SER A 2 -60.39 5.77 -3.59
CA SER A 2 -59.07 5.64 -2.98
C SER A 2 -58.16 5.51 -4.19
N LEU A 3 -57.05 6.25 -4.24
CA LEU A 3 -55.83 5.94 -5.03
C LEU A 3 -54.77 7.06 -4.91
N THR A 4 -55.02 8.12 -4.14
CA THR A 4 -54.03 9.13 -3.73
C THR A 4 -53.24 8.72 -2.47
N LEU A 5 -53.02 7.43 -2.25
CA LEU A 5 -52.37 6.87 -1.05
C LEU A 5 -51.35 5.76 -1.38
N ALA A 6 -50.73 5.83 -2.57
CA ALA A 6 -49.61 4.97 -2.96
C ALA A 6 -48.33 5.77 -3.27
N LEU A 7 -48.24 7.00 -2.74
CA LEU A 7 -47.03 7.83 -2.74
C LEU A 7 -46.35 7.71 -1.37
N GLU A 8 -45.81 6.52 -1.06
CA GLU A 8 -44.84 6.31 0.02
C GLU A 8 -44.28 4.88 -0.06
N GLN A 9 -43.81 4.49 -1.25
CA GLN A 9 -42.90 3.35 -1.33
C GLN A 9 -41.49 3.83 -0.97
N THR A 10 -41.16 3.54 0.28
CA THR A 10 -39.84 3.44 0.89
C THR A 10 -38.71 3.30 -0.14
N LYS A 11 -38.04 4.42 -0.45
CA LYS A 11 -36.65 4.37 -0.92
C LYS A 11 -35.77 4.04 0.29
N THR A 12 -35.79 2.77 0.69
CA THR A 12 -34.70 2.22 1.50
C THR A 12 -33.52 2.11 0.56
N THR A 13 -32.67 3.13 0.55
CA THR A 13 -31.34 3.03 -0.05
C THR A 13 -30.61 1.97 0.76
N PHE A 14 -30.50 0.74 0.23
CA PHE A 14 -29.58 -0.24 0.78
C PHE A 14 -28.19 0.38 0.65
N LEU A 15 -27.66 0.95 1.73
CA LEU A 15 -26.25 1.26 1.79
C LEU A 15 -25.54 -0.08 1.68
N ALA A 16 -24.69 -0.24 0.68
CA ALA A 16 -23.85 -1.42 0.56
C ALA A 16 -23.06 -1.57 1.86
N GLU A 17 -22.94 -2.81 2.35
CA GLU A 17 -22.10 -3.12 3.52
C GLU A 17 -20.68 -2.58 3.27
N PRO A 18 -20.00 -2.07 4.32
CA PRO A 18 -18.65 -1.56 4.16
C PRO A 18 -17.71 -2.67 3.71
N THR A 19 -16.78 -2.34 2.80
CA THR A 19 -15.71 -3.26 2.42
C THR A 19 -14.70 -3.34 3.56
N ARG A 20 -14.47 -4.54 4.10
CA ARG A 20 -13.51 -4.76 5.18
C ARG A 20 -12.13 -4.96 4.60
N VAL A 21 -11.22 -4.05 4.90
CA VAL A 21 -9.87 -4.04 4.34
C VAL A 21 -8.86 -4.26 5.46
N VAL A 22 -8.13 -5.38 5.39
CA VAL A 22 -7.03 -5.65 6.30
C VAL A 22 -5.78 -4.88 5.90
N ILE A 23 -5.16 -4.23 6.88
CA ILE A 23 -3.92 -3.45 6.71
C ILE A 23 -2.91 -3.81 7.79
N GLN A 24 -1.62 -3.70 7.48
CA GLN A 24 -0.60 -3.70 8.51
C GLN A 24 -0.60 -2.34 9.21
N GLY A 25 -0.75 -2.36 10.53
CA GLY A 25 -0.89 -1.18 11.37
C GLY A 25 -2.33 -0.88 11.77
N TYR A 26 -2.55 0.35 12.25
CA TYR A 26 -3.76 0.74 12.97
C TYR A 26 -4.49 1.91 12.26
N PRO A 27 -5.74 2.21 12.65
CA PRO A 27 -6.45 3.35 12.07
C PRO A 27 -5.62 4.65 12.12
N GLY A 28 -5.60 5.41 11.03
CA GLY A 28 -4.73 6.56 10.82
C GLY A 28 -3.40 6.23 10.15
N ALA A 29 -3.08 4.96 9.90
CA ALA A 29 -1.86 4.59 9.17
C ALA A 29 -1.93 5.01 7.68
N PHE A 30 -0.77 5.09 7.03
CA PHE A 30 -0.69 5.35 5.59
C PHE A 30 -1.35 4.24 4.75
N HIS A 31 -1.40 3.00 5.26
CA HIS A 31 -2.16 1.92 4.60
C HIS A 31 -3.67 2.21 4.56
N GLU A 32 -4.24 2.79 5.61
CA GLU A 32 -5.65 3.22 5.59
C GLU A 32 -5.87 4.37 4.61
N MET A 33 -4.95 5.34 4.54
CA MET A 33 -5.03 6.39 3.52
C MET A 33 -5.07 5.80 2.11
N ALA A 34 -4.20 4.81 1.82
CA ALA A 34 -4.22 4.10 0.54
C ALA A 34 -5.55 3.37 0.29
N ALA A 35 -6.12 2.74 1.34
CA ALA A 35 -7.44 2.10 1.27
C ALA A 35 -8.54 3.09 0.87
N ARG A 36 -8.64 4.20 1.59
CA ARG A 36 -9.66 5.23 1.35
C ARG A 36 -9.50 5.89 -0.02
N LEU A 37 -8.26 6.04 -0.51
CA LEU A 37 -7.99 6.56 -1.85
C LEU A 37 -8.36 5.60 -2.97
N TYR A 38 -8.23 4.29 -2.76
CA TYR A 38 -8.65 3.30 -3.74
C TYR A 38 -10.18 3.15 -3.78
N PHE A 39 -10.82 3.16 -2.61
CA PHE A 39 -12.26 2.96 -2.44
C PHE A 39 -13.04 4.28 -2.24
N GLN A 40 -12.71 5.35 -2.98
CA GLN A 40 -13.30 6.70 -2.79
C GLN A 40 -14.84 6.75 -2.82
N HIS A 41 -15.48 5.77 -3.46
CA HIS A 41 -16.93 5.71 -3.64
C HIS A 41 -17.59 4.63 -2.78
N GLN A 42 -16.86 4.04 -1.83
CA GLN A 42 -17.34 2.97 -0.97
C GLN A 42 -16.97 3.24 0.48
N THR A 43 -17.79 2.77 1.41
CA THR A 43 -17.42 2.77 2.81
C THR A 43 -16.39 1.68 3.04
N VAL A 44 -15.28 2.02 3.68
CA VAL A 44 -14.23 1.06 4.08
C VAL A 44 -14.22 0.91 5.59
N GLU A 45 -14.24 -0.32 6.06
CA GLU A 45 -13.93 -0.69 7.44
C GLU A 45 -12.49 -1.21 7.48
N ILE A 46 -11.67 -0.67 8.38
CA ILE A 46 -10.27 -1.05 8.50
C ILE A 46 -10.13 -2.14 9.54
N VAL A 47 -9.54 -3.25 9.11
CA VAL A 47 -9.19 -4.38 9.97
C VAL A 47 -7.68 -4.32 10.25
N PRO A 48 -7.25 -3.99 11.48
CA PRO A 48 -5.83 -3.88 11.79
C PRO A 48 -5.18 -5.27 11.88
N ALA A 49 -3.94 -5.35 11.44
CA ALA A 49 -3.07 -6.51 11.57
C ALA A 49 -1.67 -6.05 12.03
N ASP A 50 -1.00 -6.86 12.87
CA ASP A 50 0.29 -6.48 13.43
C ASP A 50 1.44 -6.69 12.42
N THR A 51 1.36 -7.74 11.61
CA THR A 51 2.39 -8.12 10.63
C THR A 51 1.84 -8.20 9.21
N PHE A 52 2.73 -8.27 8.21
CA PHE A 52 2.31 -8.46 6.81
C PHE A 52 1.86 -9.91 6.54
N GLU A 53 2.37 -10.86 7.32
CA GLU A 53 1.94 -12.25 7.34
C GLU A 53 0.47 -12.33 7.77
N ASP A 54 0.10 -11.63 8.85
CA ASP A 54 -1.29 -11.54 9.30
C ASP A 54 -2.18 -10.92 8.23
N VAL A 55 -1.72 -9.87 7.52
CA VAL A 55 -2.46 -9.28 6.38
C VAL A 55 -2.75 -10.33 5.31
N VAL A 56 -1.76 -11.15 4.95
CA VAL A 56 -1.94 -12.22 3.95
C VAL A 56 -2.93 -13.26 4.46
N GLU A 57 -2.72 -13.77 5.68
CA GLU A 57 -3.57 -14.81 6.26
C GLU A 57 -5.04 -14.36 6.35
N MET A 58 -5.28 -13.16 6.88
CA MET A 58 -6.63 -12.63 7.06
C MET A 58 -7.32 -12.36 5.72
N ALA A 59 -6.60 -11.82 4.74
CA ALA A 59 -7.15 -11.57 3.41
C ALA A 59 -7.46 -12.89 2.68
N GLU A 60 -6.63 -13.93 2.82
CA GLU A 60 -6.89 -15.24 2.21
C GLU A 60 -8.10 -15.96 2.81
N GLN A 61 -8.30 -15.84 4.12
CA GLN A 61 -9.37 -16.56 4.81
C GLN A 61 -10.75 -15.94 4.56
N THR A 62 -10.84 -14.66 4.15
CA THR A 62 -12.09 -13.92 3.90
C THR A 62 -13.08 -13.84 5.06
N LYS A 63 -12.66 -14.27 6.25
CA LYS A 63 -13.52 -14.38 7.43
C LYS A 63 -13.74 -13.02 8.05
N ASP A 64 -12.64 -12.34 8.38
CA ASP A 64 -12.64 -11.09 9.13
C ASP A 64 -12.38 -9.87 8.23
N ALA A 65 -11.80 -10.07 7.03
CA ALA A 65 -11.57 -9.03 6.03
C ALA A 65 -11.88 -9.56 4.62
N ASP A 66 -12.28 -8.68 3.70
CA ASP A 66 -12.61 -9.03 2.31
C ASP A 66 -11.39 -8.87 1.38
N LEU A 67 -10.51 -7.91 1.70
CA LEU A 67 -9.37 -7.50 0.89
C LEU A 67 -8.18 -7.14 1.77
N GLY A 68 -6.97 -7.22 1.23
CA GLY A 68 -5.75 -6.76 1.89
C GLY A 68 -5.10 -5.58 1.17
N ILE A 69 -4.45 -4.69 1.91
CA ILE A 69 -3.57 -3.65 1.33
C ILE A 69 -2.17 -3.78 1.90
N MET A 70 -1.20 -3.82 1.01
CA MET A 70 0.19 -4.07 1.36
C MET A 70 1.12 -3.08 0.68
N ALA A 71 1.95 -2.39 1.46
CA ALA A 71 3.07 -1.64 0.91
C ALA A 71 4.05 -2.60 0.24
N ILE A 72 4.50 -2.29 -0.98
CA ILE A 72 5.41 -3.16 -1.74
C ILE A 72 6.72 -2.47 -2.14
N GLU A 73 6.70 -1.14 -2.20
CA GLU A 73 7.86 -0.35 -2.59
C GLU A 73 7.77 1.05 -1.99
N ASN A 74 8.90 1.58 -1.55
CA ASN A 74 9.03 2.96 -1.09
C ASN A 74 10.22 3.62 -1.78
N THR A 75 10.07 4.89 -2.18
CA THR A 75 11.13 5.65 -2.87
C THR A 75 12.41 5.86 -2.06
N VAL A 76 12.36 5.73 -0.73
CA VAL A 76 13.52 5.85 0.17
C VAL A 76 14.08 4.48 0.53
N ALA A 77 13.24 3.51 0.87
CA ALA A 77 13.67 2.18 1.31
C ALA A 77 13.87 1.16 0.17
N GLY A 78 13.41 1.48 -1.04
CA GLY A 78 13.38 0.57 -2.18
C GLY A 78 12.22 -0.43 -2.09
N SER A 79 12.38 -1.57 -2.76
CA SER A 79 11.36 -2.64 -2.78
C SER A 79 11.37 -3.44 -1.48
N LEU A 80 10.19 -3.73 -0.95
CA LEU A 80 9.99 -4.55 0.24
C LEU A 80 9.94 -6.03 -0.16
N MET A 81 11.11 -6.64 -0.35
CA MET A 81 11.21 -8.00 -0.91
C MET A 81 10.51 -9.05 -0.07
N PHE A 82 10.53 -8.90 1.25
CA PHE A 82 9.77 -9.75 2.16
C PHE A 82 8.28 -9.81 1.80
N ASN A 83 7.67 -8.67 1.48
CA ASN A 83 6.26 -8.59 1.12
C ASN A 83 5.98 -9.19 -0.26
N TYR A 84 6.93 -9.08 -1.21
CA TYR A 84 6.85 -9.77 -2.49
C TYR A 84 6.91 -11.29 -2.31
N ASP A 85 7.76 -11.80 -1.42
CA ASP A 85 7.88 -13.23 -1.14
C ASP A 85 6.60 -13.78 -0.50
N LEU A 86 6.00 -13.05 0.45
CA LEU A 86 4.70 -13.39 1.03
C LEU A 86 3.60 -13.45 -0.03
N LEU A 87 3.53 -12.44 -0.91
CA LEU A 87 2.55 -12.41 -1.99
C LEU A 87 2.77 -13.52 -3.03
N GLN A 88 4.02 -13.87 -3.32
CA GLN A 88 4.33 -14.98 -4.21
C GLN A 88 3.85 -16.32 -3.64
N GLN A 89 3.94 -16.52 -2.33
CA GLN A 89 3.56 -17.77 -1.66
C GLN A 89 2.06 -17.86 -1.36
N SER A 90 1.35 -16.73 -1.40
CA SER A 90 -0.09 -16.69 -1.15
C SER A 90 -0.95 -17.07 -2.37
N LYS A 91 -2.24 -17.25 -2.08
CA LYS A 91 -3.38 -17.41 -2.98
C LYS A 91 -4.06 -16.07 -3.26
N LEU A 92 -3.40 -14.96 -2.95
CA LEU A 92 -3.88 -13.63 -3.29
C LEU A 92 -3.46 -13.23 -4.71
N LYS A 93 -4.22 -12.31 -5.29
CA LYS A 93 -3.94 -11.66 -6.56
C LYS A 93 -3.99 -10.15 -6.37
N ILE A 94 -3.19 -9.46 -7.17
CA ILE A 94 -3.19 -8.00 -7.22
C ILE A 94 -4.36 -7.56 -8.10
N ILE A 95 -5.25 -6.75 -7.54
CA ILE A 95 -6.42 -6.19 -8.25
C ILE A 95 -6.32 -4.68 -8.46
N GLY A 96 -5.26 -4.04 -7.96
CA GLY A 96 -5.05 -2.61 -8.08
C GLY A 96 -3.78 -2.14 -7.38
N GLU A 97 -3.42 -0.88 -7.59
CA GLU A 97 -2.30 -0.24 -6.91
C GLU A 97 -2.60 1.23 -6.59
N VAL A 98 -1.94 1.75 -5.55
CA VAL A 98 -2.01 3.15 -5.13
C VAL A 98 -0.60 3.66 -4.87
N TYR A 99 -0.24 4.82 -5.43
CA TYR A 99 0.99 5.52 -5.07
C TYR A 99 0.63 6.69 -4.18
N LEU A 100 1.07 6.65 -2.92
CA LEU A 100 0.75 7.65 -1.92
C LEU A 100 2.02 8.39 -1.50
N ARG A 101 1.96 9.73 -1.54
CA ARG A 101 2.98 10.58 -0.92
C ARG A 101 2.92 10.45 0.60
N ILE A 102 4.04 10.13 1.22
CA ILE A 102 4.17 9.97 2.67
C ILE A 102 4.51 11.33 3.28
N LYS A 103 3.48 12.08 3.69
CA LYS A 103 3.61 13.30 4.49
C LYS A 103 3.65 12.94 5.97
N GLN A 104 4.75 13.28 6.63
CA GLN A 104 4.92 13.07 8.07
C GLN A 104 4.65 14.40 8.78
N ASN A 105 3.69 14.44 9.68
CA ASN A 105 3.27 15.68 10.34
C ASN A 105 3.56 15.59 11.84
N LEU A 106 4.12 16.65 12.44
CA LEU A 106 4.17 16.82 13.88
C LEU A 106 2.79 17.32 14.36
N MET A 107 2.19 16.56 15.27
CA MET A 107 0.86 16.84 15.81
C MET A 107 0.81 16.73 17.33
N VAL A 108 -0.12 17.48 17.91
CA VAL A 108 -0.29 17.66 19.35
C VAL A 108 -1.77 17.78 19.71
N LEU A 109 -2.11 17.79 21.00
CA LEU A 109 -3.45 18.20 21.41
C LEU A 109 -3.75 19.65 21.02
N PRO A 110 -5.02 20.00 20.73
CA PRO A 110 -5.40 21.37 20.40
C PRO A 110 -4.89 22.40 21.42
N GLY A 111 -4.25 23.46 20.94
CA GLY A 111 -3.72 24.55 21.75
C GLY A 111 -2.36 24.31 22.42
N VAL A 112 -1.79 23.10 22.33
CA VAL A 112 -0.40 22.81 22.74
C VAL A 112 0.55 23.42 21.72
N LYS A 113 1.63 24.04 22.19
CA LYS A 113 2.66 24.62 21.33
C LYS A 113 3.92 23.77 21.33
N ILE A 114 4.80 24.03 20.36
CA ILE A 114 6.05 23.29 20.24
C ILE A 114 6.97 23.50 21.44
N GLU A 115 6.87 24.65 22.12
CA GLU A 115 7.65 24.96 23.33
C GLU A 115 7.19 24.16 24.56
N ASP A 116 5.97 23.62 24.55
CA ASP A 116 5.43 22.80 25.63
C ASP A 116 5.92 21.35 25.56
N LEU A 117 6.50 20.95 24.42
CA LEU A 117 6.91 19.57 24.16
C LEU A 117 8.22 19.21 24.86
N GLN A 118 8.21 18.05 25.50
CA GLN A 118 9.39 17.40 26.07
C GLN A 118 9.79 16.17 25.24
N GLU A 119 8.80 15.48 24.66
CA GLU A 119 9.04 14.29 23.85
C GLU A 119 8.25 14.33 22.53
N VAL A 120 8.81 13.66 21.51
CA VAL A 120 8.11 13.36 20.26
C VAL A 120 8.18 11.86 19.99
N HIS A 121 7.00 11.26 19.84
CA HIS A 121 6.81 9.80 19.72
C HIS A 121 6.45 9.42 18.28
N SER A 122 7.12 8.42 17.74
CA SER A 122 6.75 7.82 16.44
C SER A 122 7.57 6.56 16.16
N HIS A 123 7.26 5.88 15.06
CA HIS A 123 8.07 4.79 14.54
C HIS A 123 9.49 5.29 14.16
N TYR A 124 10.51 4.46 14.39
CA TYR A 124 11.93 4.84 14.21
C TYR A 124 12.25 5.39 12.80
N MET A 125 11.59 4.85 11.77
CA MET A 125 11.75 5.35 10.39
C MET A 125 11.17 6.76 10.19
N ALA A 126 10.02 7.07 10.79
CA ALA A 126 9.42 8.40 10.71
C ALA A 126 10.29 9.43 11.46
N LEU A 127 10.78 9.08 12.66
CA LEU A 127 11.71 9.93 13.42
C LEU A 127 13.01 10.18 12.63
N ALA A 128 13.58 9.16 12.00
CA ALA A 128 14.78 9.29 11.19
C ALA A 128 14.58 10.28 10.03
N GLN A 129 13.44 10.20 9.33
CA GLN A 129 13.12 11.09 8.21
C GLN A 129 12.83 12.53 8.62
N CYS A 130 12.40 12.75 9.87
CA CYS A 130 12.04 14.08 10.38
C CYS A 130 13.13 14.72 11.24
N ARG A 131 14.27 14.05 11.43
CA ARG A 131 15.37 14.50 12.30
C ARG A 131 15.89 15.89 11.96
N ALA A 132 15.92 16.26 10.68
CA ALA A 132 16.38 17.59 10.25
C ALA A 132 15.48 18.72 10.80
N TYR A 133 14.16 18.52 10.79
CA TYR A 133 13.21 19.47 11.36
C TYR A 133 13.36 19.56 12.87
N LEU A 134 13.38 18.41 13.56
CA LEU A 134 13.39 18.32 15.03
C LEU A 134 14.70 18.82 15.67
N LYS A 135 15.81 18.87 14.93
CA LYS A 135 17.09 19.46 15.40
C LYS A 135 16.97 20.93 15.82
N GLN A 136 15.96 21.65 15.33
CA GLN A 136 15.69 23.03 15.73
C GLN A 136 15.17 23.14 17.17
N TYR A 137 14.74 22.03 17.76
CA TYR A 137 14.15 21.94 19.10
C TYR A 137 14.94 20.94 19.97
N PRO A 138 16.19 21.27 20.35
CA PRO A 138 17.10 20.31 21.00
C PRO A 138 16.65 19.86 22.40
N HIS A 139 15.67 20.54 23.00
CA HIS A 139 15.07 20.14 24.28
C HIS A 139 14.08 18.97 24.14
N ILE A 140 13.59 18.71 22.92
CA ILE A 140 12.63 17.63 22.65
C ILE A 140 13.39 16.31 22.47
N LYS A 141 13.05 15.32 23.29
CA LYS A 141 13.56 13.95 23.17
C LYS A 141 12.76 13.16 22.15
N LEU A 142 13.44 12.45 21.26
CA LEU A 142 12.80 11.53 20.31
C LEU A 142 12.61 10.16 20.97
N VAL A 143 11.39 9.63 20.96
CA VAL A 143 11.03 8.34 21.57
C VAL A 143 10.47 7.42 20.50
N GLU A 144 11.14 6.30 20.30
CA GLU A 144 10.73 5.28 19.36
C GLU A 144 9.53 4.49 19.91
N THR A 145 8.49 4.38 19.10
CA THR A 145 7.28 3.61 19.37
C THR A 145 7.03 2.61 18.25
N LYS A 146 6.05 1.72 18.45
CA LYS A 146 5.75 0.64 17.51
C LYS A 146 5.14 1.13 16.19
N ASP A 147 4.31 2.15 16.23
CA ASP A 147 3.54 2.60 15.06
C ASP A 147 3.25 4.10 15.13
N THR A 148 3.20 4.75 13.96
CA THR A 148 2.97 6.19 13.85
C THR A 148 1.56 6.61 14.28
N ALA A 149 0.55 5.86 13.86
CA ALA A 149 -0.85 6.18 14.14
C ALA A 149 -1.21 5.87 15.59
N LEU A 150 -0.66 4.78 16.15
CA LEU A 150 -0.78 4.50 17.59
C LEU A 150 -0.19 5.63 18.45
N SER A 151 0.96 6.20 18.08
CA SER A 151 1.51 7.35 18.82
C SER A 151 0.55 8.54 18.85
N ALA A 152 -0.11 8.86 17.74
CA ALA A 152 -1.14 9.89 17.70
C ALA A 152 -2.35 9.51 18.59
N LYS A 153 -2.81 8.26 18.50
CA LYS A 153 -3.90 7.75 19.34
C LYS A 153 -3.58 7.88 20.83
N GLU A 154 -2.38 7.51 21.26
CA GLU A 154 -1.99 7.54 22.67
C GLU A 154 -2.01 8.96 23.25
N ILE A 155 -1.55 9.96 22.49
CA ILE A 155 -1.61 11.37 22.90
C ILE A 155 -3.05 11.78 23.16
N ARG A 156 -3.97 11.40 22.27
CA ARG A 156 -5.39 11.66 22.46
C ARG A 156 -5.94 10.91 23.66
N ASP A 157 -5.71 9.61 23.78
CA ASP A 157 -6.32 8.81 24.84
C ASP A 157 -5.83 9.23 26.24
N LYS A 158 -4.54 9.53 26.37
CA LYS A 158 -3.90 9.86 27.64
C LYS A 158 -3.88 11.37 27.93
N GLN A 159 -4.38 12.18 27.00
CA GLN A 159 -4.43 13.64 27.09
C GLN A 159 -3.06 14.28 27.39
N TRP A 160 -2.00 13.79 26.73
CA TRP A 160 -0.64 14.29 26.98
C TRP A 160 -0.39 15.63 26.29
N THR A 161 -0.08 16.65 27.09
CA THR A 161 0.26 17.99 26.59
C THR A 161 1.75 18.24 26.39
N HIS A 162 2.60 17.38 26.96
CA HIS A 162 4.07 17.48 26.89
C HIS A 162 4.67 16.55 25.82
N ILE A 163 3.83 15.85 25.06
CA ILE A 163 4.24 14.86 24.07
C ILE A 163 3.57 15.17 22.73
N GLY A 164 4.36 15.26 21.68
CA GLY A 164 3.90 15.31 20.29
C GLY A 164 4.06 13.97 19.59
N ALA A 165 3.34 13.76 18.49
CA ALA A 165 3.49 12.58 17.64
C ALA A 165 3.90 12.99 16.22
N ILE A 166 4.60 12.09 15.54
CA ILE A 166 4.75 12.17 14.08
C ILE A 166 3.87 11.10 13.45
N ALA A 167 2.88 11.52 12.66
CA ALA A 167 1.97 10.62 11.97
C ALA A 167 1.38 11.24 10.70
N SER A 168 0.47 10.51 10.06
CA SER A 168 -0.22 10.95 8.83
C SER A 168 -1.24 12.06 9.10
N THR A 169 -1.65 12.78 8.05
CA THR A 169 -2.75 13.75 8.15
C THR A 169 -4.04 13.09 8.64
N LEU A 170 -4.32 11.87 8.18
CA LEU A 170 -5.51 11.11 8.58
C LEU A 170 -5.50 10.79 10.09
N ALA A 171 -4.36 10.47 10.67
CA ALA A 171 -4.26 10.24 12.12
C ALA A 171 -4.62 11.50 12.92
N ALA A 172 -4.20 12.68 12.46
CA ALA A 172 -4.56 13.94 13.10
C ALA A 172 -6.09 14.17 13.04
N GLU A 173 -6.72 13.91 11.89
CA GLU A 173 -8.17 14.03 11.73
C GLU A 173 -8.94 13.05 12.63
N LEU A 174 -8.60 11.75 12.56
CA LEU A 174 -9.27 10.69 13.31
C LEU A 174 -9.16 10.89 14.82
N TYR A 175 -8.01 11.36 15.28
CA TYR A 175 -7.76 11.59 16.70
C TYR A 175 -7.94 13.05 17.09
N GLY A 176 -8.45 13.93 16.23
CA GLY A 176 -8.68 15.36 16.47
C GLY A 176 -7.46 16.15 16.98
N LEU A 177 -6.26 15.76 16.56
CA LEU A 177 -5.02 16.43 16.93
C LEU A 177 -4.76 17.63 16.01
N GLU A 178 -4.04 18.62 16.52
CA GLU A 178 -3.62 19.79 15.77
C GLU A 178 -2.24 19.54 15.16
N ILE A 179 -2.10 19.79 13.85
CA ILE A 179 -0.81 19.72 13.16
C ILE A 179 -0.09 21.04 13.37
N ILE A 180 1.04 21.00 14.10
CA ILE A 180 1.89 22.17 14.36
C ILE A 180 3.18 22.18 13.51
N GLY A 181 3.45 21.08 12.80
CA GLY A 181 4.48 21.00 11.77
C GLY A 181 3.99 20.12 10.63
N GLU A 182 3.52 20.75 9.55
CA GLU A 182 3.05 20.03 8.36
C GLU A 182 4.23 19.57 7.51
N SER A 183 4.17 18.32 7.04
CA SER A 183 5.15 17.72 6.12
C SER A 183 6.56 18.07 6.58
N ILE A 184 7.05 17.42 7.63
CA ILE A 184 8.36 17.68 8.24
C ILE A 184 9.43 16.66 7.83
N GLU A 185 9.06 15.69 6.99
CA GLU A 185 10.00 14.74 6.41
C GLU A 185 11.04 15.44 5.52
N THR A 186 12.28 14.97 5.55
CA THR A 186 13.39 15.60 4.81
C THR A 186 13.23 15.45 3.30
N ASN A 187 12.76 14.30 2.82
CA ASN A 187 12.55 14.06 1.39
C ASN A 187 11.06 14.24 1.02
N LYS A 188 10.74 15.34 0.32
CA LYS A 188 9.37 15.64 -0.13
C LYS A 188 8.86 14.73 -1.23
N LYS A 189 9.76 14.05 -1.93
CA LYS A 189 9.44 13.04 -2.96
C LYS A 189 9.45 11.63 -2.36
N ASN A 190 8.94 11.49 -1.14
CA ASN A 190 8.77 10.20 -0.48
C ASN A 190 7.39 9.61 -0.85
N PHE A 191 7.38 8.60 -1.73
CA PHE A 191 6.19 7.86 -2.10
C PHE A 191 6.30 6.40 -1.69
N THR A 192 5.17 5.82 -1.31
CA THR A 192 5.00 4.38 -1.14
C THR A 192 3.96 3.89 -2.14
N ARG A 193 4.28 2.78 -2.80
CA ARG A 193 3.37 2.02 -3.64
C ARG A 193 2.74 0.92 -2.81
N PHE A 194 1.42 0.89 -2.83
CA PHE A 194 0.58 -0.10 -2.18
C PHE A 194 -0.12 -0.95 -3.24
N LEU A 195 -0.25 -2.24 -2.96
CA LEU A 195 -1.02 -3.18 -3.77
C LEU A 195 -2.33 -3.52 -3.06
N ILE A 196 -3.41 -3.62 -3.83
CA ILE A 196 -4.70 -4.09 -3.37
C ILE A 196 -4.79 -5.58 -3.69
N LEU A 197 -5.07 -6.39 -2.67
CA LEU A 197 -4.98 -7.84 -2.71
C LEU A 197 -6.35 -8.47 -2.47
N GLN A 198 -6.67 -9.47 -3.28
CA GLN A 198 -7.92 -10.23 -3.20
C GLN A 198 -7.66 -11.73 -3.39
N PRO A 199 -8.41 -12.63 -2.73
CA PRO A 199 -8.33 -14.07 -2.99
C PRO A 199 -8.54 -14.42 -4.45
N SER A 200 -7.64 -15.24 -4.99
CA SER A 200 -7.59 -15.59 -6.42
C SER A 200 -8.88 -16.17 -7.00
N ASP A 201 -9.66 -16.89 -6.20
CA ASP A 201 -10.94 -17.49 -6.59
C ASP A 201 -12.11 -16.50 -6.63
N THR A 202 -11.92 -15.29 -6.07
CA THR A 202 -12.92 -14.22 -6.05
C THR A 202 -12.61 -13.08 -7.03
N VAL A 203 -11.44 -13.09 -7.67
CA VAL A 203 -11.04 -12.04 -8.61
C VAL A 203 -11.84 -12.15 -9.90
N LEU A 204 -12.52 -11.06 -10.24
CA LEU A 204 -13.18 -10.90 -11.54
C LEU A 204 -12.21 -10.30 -12.57
N PRO A 205 -12.27 -10.73 -13.84
CA PRO A 205 -11.49 -10.09 -14.90
C PRO A 205 -11.82 -8.60 -15.01
N GLN A 206 -10.78 -7.76 -15.00
CA GLN A 206 -10.92 -6.33 -15.25
C GLN A 206 -10.81 -6.09 -16.76
N GLU A 207 -11.94 -5.77 -17.41
CA GLU A 207 -11.93 -5.40 -18.83
C GLU A 207 -11.12 -4.12 -19.04
N GLY A 208 -10.16 -4.17 -19.97
CA GLY A 208 -9.32 -3.02 -20.29
C GLY A 208 -8.11 -2.82 -19.38
N ALA A 209 -7.91 -3.67 -18.36
CA ALA A 209 -6.75 -3.59 -17.48
C ALA A 209 -5.43 -3.64 -18.26
N GLU A 210 -4.61 -2.62 -18.04
CA GLU A 210 -3.42 -2.36 -18.85
C GLU A 210 -2.13 -2.81 -18.17
N LYS A 211 -2.14 -3.02 -16.84
CA LYS A 211 -0.96 -3.37 -16.06
C LYS A 211 -0.95 -4.83 -15.65
N VAL A 212 0.22 -5.46 -15.75
CA VAL A 212 0.45 -6.83 -15.34
C VAL A 212 1.63 -6.87 -14.38
N SER A 213 1.46 -7.59 -13.27
CA SER A 213 2.53 -7.98 -12.36
C SER A 213 2.76 -9.47 -12.46
N MET A 214 4.00 -9.89 -12.66
CA MET A 214 4.38 -11.30 -12.75
C MET A 214 5.72 -11.57 -12.08
N VAL A 215 5.95 -12.85 -11.77
CA VAL A 215 7.25 -13.37 -11.37
C VAL A 215 7.60 -14.55 -12.26
N PHE A 216 8.87 -14.66 -12.64
CA PHE A 216 9.39 -15.80 -13.37
C PHE A 216 10.89 -15.96 -13.09
N SER A 217 11.45 -17.12 -13.38
CA SER A 217 12.89 -17.32 -13.44
C SER A 217 13.31 -17.70 -14.86
N VAL A 218 14.61 -17.69 -15.13
CA VAL A 218 15.20 -18.09 -16.42
C VAL A 218 16.44 -18.92 -16.15
N ASP A 219 16.93 -19.65 -17.16
CA ASP A 219 18.21 -20.35 -17.05
C ASP A 219 19.33 -19.38 -16.66
N HIS A 220 20.23 -19.80 -15.78
CA HIS A 220 21.38 -19.01 -15.36
C HIS A 220 22.50 -19.04 -16.41
N GLU A 221 22.19 -18.51 -17.60
CA GLU A 221 23.07 -18.47 -18.76
C GLU A 221 23.15 -17.05 -19.36
N VAL A 222 24.18 -16.83 -20.17
CA VAL A 222 24.40 -15.54 -20.84
C VAL A 222 23.21 -15.20 -21.74
N GLY A 223 22.59 -14.05 -21.46
CA GLY A 223 21.52 -13.50 -22.29
C GLY A 223 20.13 -14.07 -22.00
N SER A 224 19.94 -14.95 -21.01
CA SER A 224 18.62 -15.53 -20.71
C SER A 224 17.55 -14.47 -20.42
N LEU A 225 17.83 -13.52 -19.51
CA LEU A 225 16.91 -12.40 -19.25
C LEU A 225 16.74 -11.49 -20.48
N TYR A 226 17.82 -11.24 -21.22
CA TYR A 226 17.79 -10.43 -22.43
C TYR A 226 16.83 -10.98 -23.49
N LYS A 227 16.77 -12.31 -23.67
CA LYS A 227 15.81 -12.95 -24.58
C LYS A 227 14.37 -12.62 -24.20
N VAL A 228 14.02 -12.72 -22.92
CA VAL A 228 12.68 -12.38 -22.40
C VAL A 228 12.35 -10.91 -22.66
N LEU A 229 13.27 -10.00 -22.30
CA LEU A 229 13.08 -8.56 -22.48
C LEU A 229 12.93 -8.17 -23.95
N THR A 230 13.66 -8.85 -24.85
CA THR A 230 13.57 -8.64 -26.30
C THR A 230 12.20 -9.04 -26.84
N VAL A 231 11.65 -10.17 -26.39
CA VAL A 231 10.29 -10.58 -26.75
C VAL A 231 9.27 -9.57 -26.25
N LEU A 232 9.32 -9.18 -24.97
CA LEU A 232 8.40 -8.16 -24.43
C LEU A 232 8.45 -6.85 -25.22
N ALA A 233 9.64 -6.37 -25.57
CA ALA A 233 9.81 -5.18 -26.40
C ALA A 233 9.18 -5.33 -27.80
N ALA A 234 9.27 -6.52 -28.42
CA ALA A 234 8.65 -6.79 -29.72
C ALA A 234 7.11 -6.74 -29.67
N TYR A 235 6.51 -6.94 -28.49
CA TYR A 235 5.08 -6.77 -28.24
C TYR A 235 4.70 -5.36 -27.79
N ASN A 236 5.61 -4.38 -27.87
CA ASN A 236 5.39 -3.00 -27.42
C ASN A 236 4.97 -2.90 -25.94
N VAL A 237 5.53 -3.79 -25.12
CA VAL A 237 5.31 -3.80 -23.67
C VAL A 237 6.28 -2.85 -22.98
N ASN A 238 5.75 -1.93 -22.17
CA ASN A 238 6.52 -0.98 -21.41
C ASN A 238 6.74 -1.49 -19.98
N LEU A 239 7.98 -1.89 -19.64
CA LEU A 239 8.30 -2.35 -18.29
C LEU A 239 8.33 -1.15 -17.34
N THR A 240 7.54 -1.25 -16.27
CA THR A 240 7.48 -0.25 -15.20
C THR A 240 8.24 -0.68 -13.94
N LYS A 241 8.59 -1.97 -13.84
CA LYS A 241 9.44 -2.51 -12.78
C LYS A 241 10.17 -3.77 -13.26
N ILE A 242 11.41 -3.93 -12.84
CA ILE A 242 12.12 -5.21 -12.84
C ILE A 242 12.98 -5.31 -11.58
N GLN A 243 12.87 -6.42 -10.85
CA GLN A 243 13.63 -6.65 -9.63
C GLN A 243 14.01 -8.13 -9.54
N SER A 244 15.32 -8.41 -9.44
CA SER A 244 15.82 -9.76 -9.18
C SER A 244 15.86 -10.06 -7.69
N THR A 245 15.51 -11.28 -7.29
CA THR A 245 15.77 -11.84 -5.95
C THR A 245 16.35 -13.26 -6.07
N PRO A 246 17.29 -13.67 -5.20
CA PRO A 246 17.80 -15.04 -5.20
C PRO A 246 16.69 -16.08 -4.97
N ILE A 247 16.81 -17.24 -5.60
CA ILE A 247 15.88 -18.35 -5.38
C ILE A 247 16.38 -19.18 -4.20
N LEU A 248 15.53 -19.36 -3.18
CA LEU A 248 15.86 -20.19 -2.03
C LEU A 248 16.15 -21.64 -2.47
N GLY A 249 17.30 -22.17 -2.05
CA GLY A 249 17.73 -23.53 -2.40
C GLY A 249 18.43 -23.66 -3.76
N LYS A 250 18.53 -22.59 -4.55
CA LYS A 250 19.26 -22.56 -5.84
C LYS A 250 20.34 -21.46 -5.83
N PRO A 251 21.59 -21.78 -5.41
CA PRO A 251 22.65 -20.78 -5.29
C PRO A 251 22.91 -20.04 -6.61
N TRP A 252 22.93 -18.72 -6.56
CA TRP A 252 23.19 -17.83 -7.71
C TRP A 252 22.15 -17.87 -8.83
N GLU A 253 21.03 -18.56 -8.62
CA GLU A 253 19.87 -18.46 -9.49
C GLU A 253 18.90 -17.40 -8.94
N TYR A 254 18.22 -16.72 -9.86
CA TYR A 254 17.38 -15.57 -9.54
C TYR A 254 16.01 -15.71 -10.19
N GLN A 255 15.00 -15.23 -9.47
CA GLN A 255 13.69 -14.93 -10.04
C GLN A 255 13.54 -13.42 -10.19
N PHE A 256 12.68 -13.02 -11.12
CA PHE A 256 12.47 -11.64 -11.52
C PHE A 256 11.00 -11.28 -11.31
N PHE A 257 10.77 -10.32 -10.41
CA PHE A 257 9.50 -9.62 -10.32
C PHE A 257 9.46 -8.52 -11.37
N VAL A 258 8.46 -8.59 -12.26
CA VAL A 258 8.31 -7.67 -13.38
C VAL A 258 6.90 -7.10 -13.37
N ASP A 259 6.83 -5.78 -13.48
CA ASP A 259 5.57 -5.08 -13.79
C ASP A 259 5.69 -4.44 -15.15
N PHE A 260 4.64 -4.55 -15.95
CA PHE A 260 4.59 -3.90 -17.25
C PHE A 260 3.20 -3.39 -17.58
N VAL A 261 3.15 -2.41 -18.47
CA VAL A 261 1.94 -1.90 -19.08
C VAL A 261 1.95 -2.27 -20.56
N VAL A 262 0.79 -2.66 -21.08
CA VAL A 262 0.64 -2.96 -22.51
C VAL A 262 0.12 -1.73 -23.24
N GLU A 263 0.89 -1.25 -24.21
CA GLU A 263 0.52 -0.10 -25.03
C GLU A 263 0.03 -0.57 -26.40
N GLY A 264 -1.23 -0.30 -26.74
CA GLY A 264 -1.79 -0.51 -28.08
C GLY A 264 -2.90 -1.58 -28.15
N LYS A 265 -3.04 -2.21 -29.32
CA LYS A 265 -4.16 -3.15 -29.63
C LYS A 265 -3.88 -4.60 -29.27
N LEU A 266 -2.61 -4.98 -29.09
CA LEU A 266 -2.24 -6.32 -28.68
C LEU A 266 -2.45 -6.44 -27.17
N GLY A 267 -3.05 -7.54 -26.70
CA GLY A 267 -3.25 -7.78 -25.28
C GLY A 267 -1.98 -8.33 -24.61
N TYR A 268 -1.95 -8.29 -23.28
CA TYR A 268 -0.85 -8.88 -22.51
C TYR A 268 -0.71 -10.40 -22.73
N GLN A 269 -1.81 -11.08 -23.06
CA GLN A 269 -1.86 -12.53 -23.19
C GLN A 269 -0.91 -13.05 -24.27
N GLN A 270 -0.78 -12.33 -25.39
CA GLN A 270 0.14 -12.69 -26.47
C GLN A 270 1.59 -12.55 -26.04
N ALA A 271 1.94 -11.46 -25.33
CA ALA A 271 3.28 -11.24 -24.81
C ALA A 271 3.67 -12.33 -23.79
N ILE A 272 2.77 -12.66 -22.87
CA ILE A 272 2.96 -13.73 -21.89
C ILE A 272 3.15 -15.08 -22.58
N SER A 273 2.29 -15.42 -23.54
CA SER A 273 2.38 -16.68 -24.30
C SER A 273 3.70 -16.82 -25.04
N ALA A 274 4.26 -15.70 -25.53
CA ALA A 274 5.53 -15.70 -26.25
C ALA A 274 6.76 -15.88 -25.35
N ILE A 275 6.70 -15.44 -24.09
CA ILE A 275 7.81 -15.62 -23.14
C ILE A 275 7.73 -16.94 -22.36
N LEU A 276 6.54 -17.56 -22.26
CA LEU A 276 6.35 -18.81 -21.52
C LEU A 276 7.42 -19.89 -21.83
N PRO A 277 7.77 -20.18 -23.11
CA PRO A 277 8.75 -21.22 -23.44
C PRO A 277 10.19 -20.91 -23.04
N ILE A 278 10.50 -19.67 -22.69
CA ILE A 278 11.85 -19.19 -22.32
C ILE A 278 11.92 -18.72 -20.86
N THR A 279 10.93 -19.09 -20.06
CA THR A 279 10.83 -18.78 -18.62
C THR A 279 10.47 -20.03 -17.84
N HIS A 280 10.87 -20.06 -16.57
CA HIS A 280 10.51 -21.10 -15.60
C HIS A 280 9.62 -20.50 -14.51
N ASP A 281 8.69 -21.32 -14.00
CA ASP A 281 7.82 -20.98 -12.86
C ASP A 281 7.08 -19.64 -13.02
N LEU A 282 6.72 -19.27 -14.26
CA LEU A 282 6.02 -18.01 -14.54
C LEU A 282 4.66 -17.99 -13.82
N LYS A 283 4.49 -17.04 -12.91
CA LYS A 283 3.24 -16.78 -12.19
C LYS A 283 2.79 -15.34 -12.44
N ILE A 284 1.62 -15.17 -13.05
CA ILE A 284 0.93 -13.87 -13.09
C ILE A 284 0.39 -13.59 -11.68
N MET A 285 0.87 -12.53 -11.04
CA MET A 285 0.42 -12.11 -9.71
C MET A 285 -0.83 -11.24 -9.76
N GLY A 286 -1.05 -10.53 -10.86
CA GLY A 286 -2.28 -9.77 -11.09
C GLY A 286 -2.30 -9.07 -12.44
N VAL A 287 -3.51 -8.74 -12.88
CA VAL A 287 -3.80 -7.93 -14.06
C VAL A 287 -4.82 -6.89 -13.62
N TYR A 288 -4.45 -5.62 -13.67
CA TYR A 288 -5.20 -4.55 -13.01
C TYR A 288 -4.96 -3.19 -13.68
N ASP A 289 -5.82 -2.22 -13.37
CA ASP A 289 -5.65 -0.84 -13.82
C ASP A 289 -4.42 -0.18 -13.18
N LYS A 290 -3.70 0.62 -13.98
CA LYS A 290 -2.56 1.38 -13.48
C LYS A 290 -3.02 2.41 -12.46
N GLY A 291 -2.38 2.43 -11.30
CA GLY A 291 -2.70 3.38 -10.25
C GLY A 291 -2.26 4.81 -10.59
N ILE A 292 -2.92 5.78 -9.96
CA ILE A 292 -2.59 7.20 -10.07
C ILE A 292 -1.70 7.60 -8.87
N GLN A 293 -0.83 8.58 -9.08
CA GLN A 293 -0.03 9.17 -8.01
C GLN A 293 -0.86 10.19 -7.22
N HIS A 294 -0.90 10.02 -5.91
CA HIS A 294 -1.63 10.88 -4.98
C HIS A 294 -0.68 11.75 -4.16
N GLU A 295 -0.80 13.06 -4.31
CA GLU A 295 -0.07 14.08 -3.55
C GLU A 295 -1.02 14.81 -2.59
N TRP A 296 -1.63 14.06 -1.67
CA TRP A 296 -2.49 14.64 -0.62
C TRP A 296 -1.66 15.38 0.41
#